data_AF-A0A948E2W0-F1
#
_entry.id   AF-A0A948E2W0-F1
#
_cell.length_a   1.000
_cell.length_b   1.000
_cell.length_c   1.000
_cell.angle_alpha   90.00
_cell.angle_beta   90.00
_cell.angle_gamma   90.00
#
_symmetry.space_group_name_H-M   'P 1'
#
loop_
_entity.id
_entity.type
_entity.pdbx_description
1 polymer ?
#
loop_
_entity_poly.entity_id
_entity_poly.type
_entity_poly.pdbx_seq_one_letter_code
_entity_poly.pdbx_strand_id
1 'polypeptide(L)'
;MKHLFFLLAILLIATGCDDDNSNNNSNNTNNTNTNNTNNTNNLPLDPAISVASQTLESLSTRITVTGATSNGNGWIAIREASETHDGTILGYISVADGENQFLNVDLMRPVMDSEILEAHLLSDAGSAGTFEPDGDDVAQTLNSEPVIEEFTVTVPATTPAVRIFVENVGMAAFTVSSVEPVFFETLVGTEENNETLTLYAGWRYEIVNSAPVAHPYELVTMGTTAAEDTVLLSQEDPGGLEENEDILWMEDEVTGALQFTIAPSLESVLTGYRCGVHTASMRGQIIIQ
;
A
#
# COMPACT_ATOMS: atom_id res chain seq x y z
N MET A 1 35.58 7.70 2.21
CA MET A 1 36.40 6.59 2.73
C MET A 1 35.88 5.30 2.10
N LYS A 2 36.67 4.70 1.21
CA LYS A 2 36.32 3.49 0.45
C LYS A 2 36.83 2.26 1.21
N HIS A 3 35.97 1.35 1.63
CA HIS A 3 36.39 0.05 2.14
C HIS A 3 36.19 -1.04 1.10
N LEU A 4 37.34 -1.50 0.62
CA LEU A 4 37.61 -2.61 -0.28
C LEU A 4 37.59 -3.90 0.57
N PHE A 5 36.74 -4.87 0.25
CA PHE A 5 36.81 -6.21 0.83
C PHE A 5 37.43 -7.19 -0.17
N PHE A 6 38.45 -7.91 0.30
CA PHE A 6 39.29 -8.82 -0.46
C PHE A 6 38.82 -10.27 -0.26
N LEU A 7 38.98 -11.06 -1.33
CA LEU A 7 38.66 -12.46 -1.55
C LEU A 7 39.28 -13.44 -0.52
N LEU A 8 38.61 -14.56 -0.24
CA LEU A 8 39.28 -15.85 -0.04
C LEU A 8 38.37 -17.03 -0.43
N ALA A 9 38.72 -17.71 -1.52
CA ALA A 9 38.15 -18.99 -1.93
C ALA A 9 39.07 -20.12 -1.46
N ILE A 10 38.50 -21.15 -0.81
CA ILE A 10 39.23 -22.36 -0.42
C ILE A 10 38.72 -23.53 -1.27
N LEU A 11 39.65 -24.09 -2.04
CA LEU A 11 39.56 -25.29 -2.86
C LEU A 11 39.87 -26.51 -1.97
N LEU A 12 39.01 -27.53 -1.94
CA LEU A 12 39.31 -28.82 -1.32
C LEU A 12 39.33 -29.93 -2.38
N ILE A 13 40.47 -30.62 -2.42
CA ILE A 13 40.81 -31.68 -3.38
C ILE A 13 40.30 -33.03 -2.84
N ALA A 14 39.69 -33.81 -3.73
CA ALA A 14 39.33 -35.21 -3.49
C ALA A 14 40.53 -36.15 -3.68
N THR A 15 40.68 -37.12 -2.79
CA THR A 15 41.46 -38.34 -3.02
C THR A 15 40.73 -39.52 -2.38
N GLY A 16 40.30 -40.48 -3.18
CA GLY A 16 39.88 -41.80 -2.73
C GLY A 16 41.00 -42.81 -2.85
N CYS A 17 40.91 -43.89 -2.06
CA CYS A 17 41.22 -45.27 -2.48
C CYS A 17 40.70 -46.25 -1.41
N ASP A 18 39.91 -47.20 -1.87
CA ASP A 18 39.46 -48.41 -1.16
C ASP A 18 40.63 -49.37 -0.86
N ASP A 19 40.48 -50.20 0.18
CA ASP A 19 40.41 -51.67 -0.01
C ASP A 19 40.18 -52.43 1.31
N ASP A 20 39.05 -53.13 1.30
CA ASP A 20 38.67 -54.40 1.93
C ASP A 20 39.52 -55.01 3.07
N ASN A 21 38.84 -55.29 4.19
CA ASN A 21 39.07 -56.55 4.91
C ASN A 21 37.77 -57.16 5.43
N SER A 22 37.51 -58.36 4.94
CA SER A 22 36.34 -59.20 5.17
C SER A 22 36.29 -59.87 6.55
N ASN A 23 35.05 -60.25 6.91
CA ASN A 23 34.61 -61.47 7.60
C ASN A 23 34.26 -61.45 9.11
N ASN A 24 32.93 -61.55 9.32
CA ASN A 24 32.22 -62.67 9.96
C ASN A 24 31.72 -62.47 11.41
N ASN A 25 30.40 -62.34 11.58
CA ASN A 25 29.58 -63.36 12.26
C ASN A 25 28.07 -63.10 12.09
N SER A 26 27.33 -64.17 11.88
CA SER A 26 25.92 -64.25 11.47
C SER A 26 24.93 -64.27 12.63
N ASN A 27 23.76 -63.65 12.44
CA ASN A 27 22.39 -64.13 12.74
C ASN A 27 21.47 -63.00 13.20
N ASN A 28 20.47 -62.62 12.40
CA ASN A 28 19.07 -62.98 12.66
C ASN A 28 18.16 -62.51 11.50
N THR A 29 17.18 -63.35 11.19
CA THR A 29 16.29 -63.40 10.03
C THR A 29 15.12 -62.41 10.04
N ASN A 30 14.66 -62.08 8.81
CA ASN A 30 13.31 -61.65 8.38
C ASN A 30 12.81 -60.26 8.82
N ASN A 31 12.54 -59.36 7.86
CA ASN A 31 11.21 -59.23 7.22
C ASN A 31 11.10 -57.93 6.39
N THR A 32 10.65 -58.10 5.13
CA THR A 32 9.94 -57.18 4.22
C THR A 32 10.14 -55.65 4.27
N ASN A 33 10.64 -55.13 3.15
CA ASN A 33 10.04 -54.11 2.30
C ASN A 33 9.23 -52.98 2.99
N THR A 34 9.86 -51.83 3.21
CA THR A 34 9.16 -50.56 3.38
C THR A 34 9.82 -49.48 2.52
N ASN A 35 9.23 -49.23 1.36
CA ASN A 35 9.24 -47.91 0.74
C ASN A 35 8.60 -46.94 1.74
N ASN A 36 9.41 -46.24 2.54
CA ASN A 36 8.92 -45.11 3.32
C ASN A 36 9.06 -43.85 2.47
N THR A 37 8.04 -43.59 1.67
CA THR A 37 7.76 -42.26 1.13
C THR A 37 7.69 -41.27 2.29
N ASN A 38 8.52 -40.23 2.26
CA ASN A 38 8.38 -39.06 3.12
C ASN A 38 7.02 -38.39 2.83
N ASN A 39 5.97 -38.93 3.44
CA ASN A 39 4.68 -38.29 3.56
C ASN A 39 4.79 -37.36 4.77
N THR A 40 5.21 -36.11 4.54
CA THR A 40 4.95 -35.06 5.51
C THR A 40 3.44 -34.96 5.62
N ASN A 41 2.89 -35.45 6.73
CA ASN A 41 1.48 -35.26 7.08
C ASN A 41 1.24 -33.75 7.21
N ASN A 42 0.95 -33.08 6.10
CA ASN A 42 0.42 -31.72 6.07
C ASN A 42 -1.03 -31.84 6.52
N LEU A 43 -1.24 -31.84 7.84
CA LEU A 43 -2.59 -31.60 8.36
C LEU A 43 -3.01 -30.22 7.83
N PRO A 44 -4.25 -30.06 7.32
CA PRO A 44 -4.73 -28.73 6.95
C PRO A 44 -4.56 -27.81 8.15
N LEU A 45 -3.95 -26.65 7.93
CA LEU A 45 -3.76 -25.66 8.98
C LEU A 45 -5.14 -25.06 9.31
N ASP A 46 -5.40 -24.82 10.59
CA ASP A 46 -6.65 -24.16 10.98
C ASP A 46 -6.69 -22.75 10.38
N PRO A 47 -7.77 -22.36 9.69
CA PRO A 47 -7.83 -21.05 9.07
C PRO A 47 -7.89 -19.98 10.16
N ALA A 48 -7.12 -18.93 9.99
CA ALA A 48 -6.96 -17.88 10.99
C ALA A 48 -6.58 -16.55 10.33
N ILE A 49 -6.90 -15.44 10.99
CA ILE A 49 -6.44 -14.11 10.61
C ILE A 49 -5.98 -13.37 11.86
N SER A 50 -4.96 -12.52 11.71
CA SER A 50 -4.38 -11.73 12.80
C SER A 50 -4.21 -10.29 12.32
N VAL A 51 -5.07 -9.41 12.82
CA VAL A 51 -4.98 -7.96 12.67
C VAL A 51 -5.19 -7.34 14.04
N ALA A 52 -4.31 -6.42 14.42
CA ALA A 52 -4.44 -5.70 15.68
C ALA A 52 -5.04 -4.31 15.41
N SER A 53 -5.67 -3.73 16.43
CA SER A 53 -5.94 -2.29 16.43
C SER A 53 -4.65 -1.52 16.17
N GLN A 54 -4.72 -0.54 15.27
CA GLN A 54 -3.52 0.11 14.74
C GLN A 54 -3.72 1.60 14.52
N THR A 55 -2.63 2.35 14.71
CA THR A 55 -2.54 3.75 14.31
C THR A 55 -1.99 3.82 12.89
N LEU A 56 -2.70 4.48 11.99
CA LEU A 56 -2.27 4.65 10.60
C LEU A 56 -1.35 5.86 10.47
N GLU A 57 -0.04 5.64 10.58
CA GLU A 57 0.95 6.73 10.51
C GLU A 57 1.36 7.10 9.07
N SER A 58 1.16 6.21 8.10
CA SER A 58 1.61 6.42 6.71
C SER A 58 0.47 6.82 5.77
N LEU A 59 -0.57 5.99 5.68
CA LEU A 59 -1.71 6.21 4.79
C LEU A 59 -2.99 5.81 5.50
N SER A 60 -4.01 6.67 5.49
CA SER A 60 -5.32 6.38 6.07
C SER A 60 -6.14 5.41 5.21
N THR A 61 -5.64 5.05 4.03
CA THR A 61 -6.21 4.11 3.06
C THR A 61 -5.48 2.76 3.06
N ARG A 62 -4.68 2.43 4.08
CA ARG A 62 -3.94 1.16 4.13
C ARG A 62 -4.01 0.49 5.49
N ILE A 63 -4.49 -0.75 5.52
CA ILE A 63 -4.51 -1.60 6.70
C ILE A 63 -3.40 -2.63 6.61
N THR A 64 -2.66 -2.82 7.70
CA THR A 64 -1.72 -3.93 7.83
C THR A 64 -2.40 -5.10 8.53
N VAL A 65 -2.47 -6.25 7.85
CA VAL A 65 -2.82 -7.54 8.44
C VAL A 65 -1.53 -8.30 8.73
N THR A 66 -1.26 -8.56 10.01
CA THR A 66 0.01 -9.14 10.46
C THR A 66 0.20 -10.57 9.97
N GLY A 67 -0.89 -11.32 9.82
CA GLY A 67 -0.86 -12.60 9.12
C GLY A 67 -2.24 -13.23 8.93
N ALA A 68 -2.26 -14.24 8.07
CA ALA A 68 -3.41 -15.10 7.86
C ALA A 68 -2.95 -16.52 7.52
N THR A 69 -3.74 -17.50 7.92
CA THR A 69 -3.60 -18.90 7.51
C THR A 69 -4.83 -19.25 6.70
N SER A 70 -4.64 -19.53 5.41
CA SER A 70 -5.73 -19.83 4.48
C SER A 70 -5.74 -21.31 4.12
N ASN A 71 -6.92 -21.93 4.07
CA ASN A 71 -7.11 -23.26 3.52
C ASN A 71 -7.41 -23.17 2.02
N GLY A 72 -6.39 -23.35 1.19
CA GLY A 72 -6.42 -23.04 -0.23
C GLY A 72 -6.17 -21.55 -0.50
N ASN A 73 -6.15 -21.19 -1.78
CA ASN A 73 -6.13 -19.79 -2.18
C ASN A 73 -7.41 -19.09 -1.69
N GLY A 74 -7.29 -17.80 -1.39
CA GLY A 74 -8.41 -17.04 -0.87
C GLY A 74 -8.16 -15.54 -0.89
N TRP A 75 -8.98 -14.86 -0.10
CA TRP A 75 -8.97 -13.40 0.01
C TRP A 75 -9.06 -12.98 1.46
N ILE A 76 -8.43 -11.86 1.77
CA ILE A 76 -8.78 -11.07 2.94
C ILE A 76 -9.57 -9.86 2.47
N ALA A 77 -10.77 -9.65 3.02
CA ALA A 77 -11.57 -8.46 2.79
C ALA A 77 -11.66 -7.63 4.07
N ILE A 78 -11.41 -6.33 3.97
CA ILE A 78 -11.63 -5.38 5.07
C ILE A 78 -13.01 -4.75 4.88
N ARG A 79 -13.83 -4.80 5.92
CA ARG A 79 -15.20 -4.29 5.93
C ARG A 79 -15.43 -3.30 7.05
N GLU A 80 -16.42 -2.44 6.86
CA GLU A 80 -17.06 -1.73 7.96
C GLU A 80 -17.63 -2.75 8.95
N ALA A 81 -17.39 -2.59 10.25
CA ALA A 81 -17.94 -3.51 11.23
C ALA A 81 -19.48 -3.41 11.31
N SER A 82 -20.15 -4.56 11.43
CA SER A 82 -21.61 -4.61 11.59
C SER A 82 -22.02 -5.80 12.45
N GLU A 83 -23.16 -5.71 13.14
CA GLU A 83 -23.67 -6.83 13.97
C GLU A 83 -23.88 -8.12 13.15
N THR A 84 -24.07 -7.99 11.85
CA THR A 84 -24.32 -9.06 10.88
C THR A 84 -23.07 -9.43 10.06
N HIS A 85 -21.94 -8.75 10.27
CA HIS A 85 -20.69 -8.88 9.52
C HIS A 85 -20.84 -8.73 7.99
N ASP A 86 -21.83 -7.94 7.56
CA ASP A 86 -22.20 -7.69 6.16
C ASP A 86 -21.93 -6.24 5.73
N GLY A 87 -21.12 -5.51 6.50
CA GLY A 87 -20.73 -4.14 6.20
C GLY A 87 -20.00 -4.02 4.86
N THR A 88 -19.94 -2.77 4.38
CA THR A 88 -19.35 -2.41 3.09
C THR A 88 -17.89 -2.87 3.02
N ILE A 89 -17.50 -3.52 1.91
CA ILE A 89 -16.10 -3.85 1.65
C ILE A 89 -15.36 -2.57 1.31
N LEU A 90 -14.31 -2.27 2.07
CA LEU A 90 -13.45 -1.12 1.88
C LEU A 90 -12.20 -1.47 1.08
N GLY A 91 -11.75 -2.72 1.12
CA GLY A 91 -10.59 -3.19 0.37
C GLY A 91 -10.39 -4.69 0.50
N TYR A 92 -9.54 -5.27 -0.33
CA TYR A 92 -9.25 -6.70 -0.30
C TYR A 92 -7.85 -7.01 -0.86
N ILE A 93 -7.32 -8.17 -0.50
CA ILE A 93 -6.06 -8.71 -1.03
C ILE A 93 -6.13 -10.22 -1.17
N SER A 94 -5.47 -10.78 -2.19
CA SER A 94 -5.35 -12.24 -2.33
C SER A 94 -4.39 -12.82 -1.29
N VAL A 95 -4.68 -14.04 -0.85
CA VAL A 95 -3.82 -14.85 0.00
C VAL A 95 -3.59 -16.21 -0.62
N ALA A 96 -2.37 -16.73 -0.47
CA ALA A 96 -2.04 -18.08 -0.90
C ALA A 96 -2.49 -19.12 0.14
N ASP A 97 -2.60 -20.38 -0.29
CA ASP A 97 -2.74 -21.52 0.63
C ASP A 97 -1.62 -21.52 1.69
N GLY A 98 -1.99 -21.77 2.94
CA GLY A 98 -1.11 -21.76 4.09
C GLY A 98 -0.89 -20.37 4.69
N GLU A 99 0.32 -20.14 5.22
CA GLU A 99 0.68 -18.93 5.98
C GLU A 99 1.00 -17.74 5.07
N ASN A 100 0.41 -16.60 5.40
CA ASN A 100 0.63 -15.29 4.78
C ASN A 100 0.99 -14.30 5.90
N GLN A 101 1.94 -13.38 5.66
CA GLN A 101 2.42 -12.44 6.67
C GLN A 101 2.58 -11.04 6.08
N PHE A 102 2.40 -10.01 6.92
CA PHE A 102 2.64 -8.60 6.57
C PHE A 102 1.91 -8.16 5.29
N LEU A 103 0.60 -8.38 5.25
CA LEU A 103 -0.24 -8.05 4.11
C LEU A 103 -0.72 -6.60 4.25
N ASN A 104 -0.52 -5.81 3.20
CA ASN A 104 -1.05 -4.44 3.11
C ASN A 104 -2.32 -4.45 2.28
N VAL A 105 -3.45 -4.16 2.90
CA VAL A 105 -4.74 -4.04 2.20
C VAL A 105 -4.98 -2.57 1.91
N ASP A 106 -4.96 -2.22 0.62
CA ASP A 106 -5.32 -0.89 0.14
C ASP A 106 -6.86 -0.74 0.15
N LEU A 107 -7.31 0.42 0.62
CA LEU A 107 -8.72 0.74 0.80
C LEU A 107 -9.19 1.77 -0.24
N MET A 108 -10.45 1.66 -0.61
CA MET A 108 -11.15 2.51 -1.57
C MET A 108 -11.51 3.90 -1.02
N ARG A 109 -11.41 4.09 0.30
CA ARG A 109 -11.60 5.37 0.99
C ARG A 109 -10.71 5.46 2.22
N PRO A 110 -10.39 6.68 2.72
CA PRO A 110 -9.74 6.83 4.00
C PRO A 110 -10.61 6.28 5.13
N VAL A 111 -9.94 5.68 6.12
CA VAL A 111 -10.53 5.27 7.40
C VAL A 111 -10.75 6.51 8.25
N MET A 112 -11.86 6.54 8.98
CA MET A 112 -12.17 7.61 9.95
C MET A 112 -11.45 7.34 11.27
N ASP A 113 -11.09 8.38 12.01
CA ASP A 113 -10.50 8.18 13.34
C ASP A 113 -11.48 7.46 14.28
N SER A 114 -10.95 6.48 15.02
CA SER A 114 -11.72 5.57 15.89
C SER A 114 -12.73 4.67 15.17
N GLU A 115 -12.60 4.48 13.84
CA GLU A 115 -13.43 3.55 13.09
C GLU A 115 -13.15 2.09 13.49
N ILE A 116 -14.20 1.28 13.56
CA ILE A 116 -14.13 -0.16 13.83
C ILE A 116 -14.33 -0.90 12.50
N LEU A 117 -13.40 -1.78 12.19
CA LEU A 117 -13.36 -2.56 10.95
C LEU A 117 -13.25 -4.04 11.26
N GLU A 118 -13.63 -4.86 10.28
CA GLU A 118 -13.52 -6.32 10.33
C GLU A 118 -12.64 -6.82 9.19
N ALA A 119 -11.74 -7.75 9.48
CA ALA A 119 -10.99 -8.49 8.47
C ALA A 119 -11.59 -9.89 8.32
N HIS A 120 -12.04 -10.22 7.12
CA HIS A 120 -12.71 -11.47 6.77
C HIS A 120 -11.80 -12.33 5.92
N LEU A 121 -11.61 -13.60 6.29
CA LEU A 121 -10.92 -14.58 5.46
C LEU A 121 -11.92 -15.37 4.60
N LEU A 122 -11.78 -15.27 3.28
CA LEU A 122 -12.68 -15.88 2.29
C LEU A 122 -11.92 -16.94 1.47
N SER A 123 -12.61 -17.96 0.98
CA SER A 123 -12.09 -18.91 0.00
C SER A 123 -12.23 -18.36 -1.43
N ASP A 124 -11.28 -18.66 -2.31
CA ASP A 124 -11.41 -18.47 -3.76
C ASP A 124 -12.08 -19.71 -4.37
N ALA A 125 -13.42 -19.71 -4.44
CA ALA A 125 -14.20 -20.89 -4.82
C ALA A 125 -14.90 -20.76 -6.18
N GLY A 126 -14.90 -19.56 -6.76
CA GLY A 126 -15.44 -19.24 -8.08
C GLY A 126 -14.40 -19.30 -9.19
N SER A 127 -14.21 -18.18 -9.87
CA SER A 127 -13.22 -18.05 -10.95
C SER A 127 -11.84 -17.80 -10.36
N ALA A 128 -11.05 -18.86 -10.22
CA ALA A 128 -9.70 -18.80 -9.64
C ALA A 128 -8.93 -17.48 -9.92
N GLY A 129 -8.55 -16.79 -8.84
CA GLY A 129 -7.85 -15.49 -8.88
C GLY A 129 -8.73 -14.28 -9.16
N THR A 130 -10.04 -14.45 -9.14
CA THR A 130 -11.04 -13.36 -9.16
C THR A 130 -11.59 -13.20 -7.75
N PHE A 131 -12.02 -11.99 -7.41
CA PHE A 131 -12.67 -11.72 -6.15
C PHE A 131 -14.19 -11.61 -6.39
N GLU A 132 -14.96 -12.52 -5.79
CA GLU A 132 -16.41 -12.65 -5.95
C GLU A 132 -17.16 -12.58 -4.60
N PRO A 133 -17.08 -11.45 -3.85
CA PRO A 133 -17.55 -11.37 -2.46
C PRO A 133 -19.06 -11.48 -2.25
N ASP A 134 -19.86 -11.25 -3.30
CA ASP A 134 -21.32 -11.43 -3.30
C ASP A 134 -21.73 -12.75 -3.97
N GLY A 135 -20.76 -13.60 -4.31
CA GLY A 135 -20.91 -14.79 -5.13
C GLY A 135 -20.32 -16.02 -4.46
N ASP A 136 -19.41 -16.69 -5.17
CA ASP A 136 -18.86 -17.98 -4.76
C ASP A 136 -17.81 -17.86 -3.64
N ASP A 137 -17.22 -16.68 -3.43
CA ASP A 137 -16.22 -16.48 -2.38
C ASP A 137 -16.89 -16.36 -1.00
N VAL A 138 -16.89 -17.47 -0.28
CA VAL A 138 -17.50 -17.59 1.05
C VAL A 138 -16.47 -17.53 2.17
N ALA A 139 -16.91 -17.17 3.37
CA ALA A 139 -16.07 -17.18 4.55
C ALA A 139 -15.47 -18.57 4.81
N GLN A 140 -14.15 -18.61 5.03
CA GLN A 140 -13.52 -19.78 5.62
C GLN A 140 -13.99 -19.90 7.07
N THR A 141 -14.15 -21.13 7.55
CA THR A 141 -14.70 -21.39 8.88
C THR A 141 -13.74 -22.19 9.75
N LEU A 142 -13.70 -21.84 11.04
CA LEU A 142 -13.06 -22.60 12.09
C LEU A 142 -14.13 -22.97 13.11
N ASN A 143 -14.30 -24.27 13.39
CA ASN A 143 -15.37 -24.77 14.26
C ASN A 143 -16.79 -24.32 13.83
N SER A 144 -17.02 -24.22 12.52
CA SER A 144 -18.28 -23.76 11.90
C SER A 144 -18.61 -22.27 12.08
N GLU A 145 -17.69 -21.48 12.63
CA GLU A 145 -17.80 -20.02 12.69
C GLU A 145 -16.91 -19.37 11.62
N PRO A 146 -17.34 -18.27 10.99
CA PRO A 146 -16.52 -17.55 10.01
C PRO A 146 -15.25 -17.00 10.67
N VAL A 147 -14.14 -17.03 9.95
CA VAL A 147 -12.87 -16.45 10.40
C VAL A 147 -12.89 -14.95 10.12
N ILE A 148 -13.23 -14.20 11.18
CA ILE A 148 -13.34 -12.74 11.20
C ILE A 148 -12.56 -12.23 12.41
N GLU A 149 -11.82 -11.13 12.23
CA GLU A 149 -11.18 -10.40 13.32
C GLU A 149 -11.59 -8.92 13.28
N GLU A 150 -12.16 -8.43 14.37
CA GLU A 150 -12.55 -7.03 14.56
C GLU A 150 -11.37 -6.23 15.14
N PHE A 151 -11.17 -5.01 14.66
CA PHE A 151 -10.13 -4.11 15.16
C PHE A 151 -10.55 -2.64 15.07
N THR A 152 -9.96 -1.81 15.94
CA THR A 152 -10.17 -0.36 15.92
C THR A 152 -8.98 0.33 15.27
N VAL A 153 -9.26 1.35 14.47
CA VAL A 153 -8.23 2.15 13.80
C VAL A 153 -8.15 3.54 14.42
N THR A 154 -6.94 4.01 14.69
CA THR A 154 -6.66 5.41 15.04
C THR A 154 -6.00 6.09 13.85
N VAL A 155 -6.52 7.25 13.45
CA VAL A 155 -6.02 8.01 12.30
C VAL A 155 -5.56 9.39 12.77
N PRO A 156 -4.24 9.63 12.88
CA PRO A 156 -3.73 10.98 13.10
C PRO A 156 -4.27 11.94 12.04
N ALA A 157 -4.65 13.14 12.46
CA ALA A 157 -5.19 14.17 11.55
C ALA A 157 -4.22 14.55 10.41
N THR A 158 -2.93 14.25 10.60
CA THR A 158 -1.85 14.51 9.63
C THR A 158 -1.64 13.37 8.64
N THR A 159 -2.31 12.21 8.80
CA THR A 159 -2.09 11.06 7.93
C THR A 159 -2.75 11.26 6.56
N PRO A 160 -1.99 11.25 5.45
CA PRO A 160 -2.57 11.39 4.12
C PRO A 160 -3.39 10.15 3.73
N ALA A 161 -4.42 10.34 2.91
CA ALA A 161 -5.16 9.28 2.26
C ALA A 161 -4.43 8.76 1.01
N VAL A 162 -3.77 9.67 0.29
CA VAL A 162 -3.06 9.35 -0.95
C VAL A 162 -1.76 10.14 -1.00
N ARG A 163 -0.71 9.50 -1.50
CA ARG A 163 0.58 10.11 -1.81
C ARG A 163 0.80 10.11 -3.31
N ILE A 164 1.20 11.25 -3.86
CA ILE A 164 1.46 11.44 -5.30
C ILE A 164 2.91 11.90 -5.45
N PHE A 165 3.68 11.17 -6.25
CA PHE A 165 5.09 11.47 -6.48
C PHE A 165 5.25 12.26 -7.78
N VAL A 166 5.84 13.44 -7.69
CA VAL A 166 5.97 14.38 -8.81
C VAL A 166 7.43 14.54 -9.21
N GLU A 167 7.68 14.36 -10.51
CA GLU A 167 8.93 14.62 -11.21
C GLU A 167 8.78 15.78 -12.18
N ASN A 168 9.86 16.12 -12.88
CA ASN A 168 9.89 17.22 -13.84
C ASN A 168 10.59 16.86 -15.15
N VAL A 169 10.06 17.38 -16.25
CA VAL A 169 10.71 17.36 -17.57
C VAL A 169 11.48 18.66 -17.74
N GLY A 170 12.63 18.75 -17.07
CA GLY A 170 13.42 19.97 -17.00
C GLY A 170 12.57 21.14 -16.50
N MET A 171 12.46 22.21 -17.30
CA MET A 171 11.64 23.40 -17.01
C MET A 171 10.29 23.40 -17.74
N ALA A 172 9.98 22.33 -18.47
CA ALA A 172 8.88 22.29 -19.41
C ALA A 172 7.56 21.83 -18.77
N ALA A 173 7.61 20.87 -17.84
CA ALA A 173 6.42 20.31 -17.21
C ALA A 173 6.74 19.58 -15.91
N PHE A 174 5.72 19.45 -15.06
CA PHE A 174 5.67 18.37 -14.07
C PHE A 174 5.17 17.08 -14.72
N THR A 175 5.52 15.94 -14.12
CA THR A 175 5.02 14.61 -14.49
C THR A 175 4.77 13.81 -13.21
N VAL A 176 3.67 13.07 -13.14
CA VAL A 176 3.43 12.17 -12.01
C VAL A 176 4.13 10.83 -12.25
N SER A 177 5.04 10.46 -11.36
CA SER A 177 5.81 9.21 -11.48
C SER A 177 5.09 8.01 -10.86
N SER A 178 4.33 8.23 -9.79
CA SER A 178 3.52 7.18 -9.15
C SER A 178 2.49 7.76 -8.18
N VAL A 179 1.48 6.94 -7.86
CA VAL A 179 0.48 7.22 -6.81
C VAL A 179 0.47 6.05 -5.84
N GLU A 180 0.35 6.35 -4.55
CA GLU A 180 0.24 5.38 -3.47
C GLU A 180 -0.99 5.68 -2.61
N PRO A 181 -1.94 4.75 -2.45
CA PRO A 181 -2.02 3.44 -3.13
C PRO A 181 -2.13 3.51 -4.66
N VAL A 182 -1.60 2.51 -5.37
CA VAL A 182 -1.69 2.41 -6.85
C VAL A 182 -3.13 2.33 -7.33
N PHE A 183 -4.04 1.86 -6.48
CA PHE A 183 -5.48 1.87 -6.73
C PHE A 183 -6.01 3.26 -7.13
N PHE A 184 -5.36 4.34 -6.68
CA PHE A 184 -5.71 5.71 -7.00
C PHE A 184 -4.91 6.31 -8.17
N GLU A 185 -4.27 5.50 -9.01
CA GLU A 185 -3.57 6.00 -10.22
C GLU A 185 -4.51 6.77 -11.16
N THR A 186 -5.81 6.47 -11.12
CA THR A 186 -6.84 7.17 -11.91
C THR A 186 -7.10 8.61 -11.46
N LEU A 187 -6.53 9.05 -10.33
CA LEU A 187 -6.54 10.47 -9.95
C LEU A 187 -5.67 11.30 -10.91
N VAL A 188 -4.75 10.66 -11.64
CA VAL A 188 -3.87 11.31 -12.59
C VAL A 188 -4.48 11.19 -13.99
N GLY A 189 -4.57 12.32 -14.67
CA GLY A 189 -5.01 12.38 -16.06
C GLY A 189 -4.07 11.63 -17.01
N THR A 190 -4.51 11.47 -18.26
CA THR A 190 -3.77 10.70 -19.28
C THR A 190 -2.88 11.56 -20.16
N GLU A 191 -2.75 12.85 -19.82
CA GLU A 191 -1.83 13.76 -20.50
C GLU A 191 -0.38 13.29 -20.30
N GLU A 192 0.50 13.60 -21.24
CA GLU A 192 1.92 13.22 -21.14
C GLU A 192 2.66 14.00 -20.04
N ASN A 193 2.16 15.20 -19.72
CA ASN A 193 2.84 16.21 -18.93
C ASN A 193 1.80 17.17 -18.33
N ASN A 194 2.08 17.71 -17.15
CA ASN A 194 1.18 18.59 -16.40
C ASN A 194 -0.24 17.98 -16.30
N GLU A 195 -0.27 16.70 -15.93
CA GLU A 195 -1.45 15.87 -15.86
C GLU A 195 -2.54 16.53 -15.00
N THR A 196 -3.78 16.43 -15.45
CA THR A 196 -4.90 16.90 -14.64
C THR A 196 -5.02 16.03 -13.40
N LEU A 197 -5.00 16.61 -12.21
CA LEU A 197 -5.24 15.85 -10.98
C LEU A 197 -6.72 15.93 -10.60
N THR A 198 -7.35 14.78 -10.38
CA THR A 198 -8.70 14.69 -9.84
C THR A 198 -8.59 14.29 -8.37
N LEU A 199 -8.98 15.16 -7.45
CA LEU A 199 -8.86 14.95 -6.01
C LEU A 199 -10.26 14.93 -5.36
N TYR A 200 -10.41 14.23 -4.25
CA TYR A 200 -11.65 14.17 -3.47
C TYR A 200 -11.72 15.24 -2.38
N ALA A 201 -12.88 15.85 -2.22
CA ALA A 201 -13.19 16.76 -1.12
C ALA A 201 -13.04 16.06 0.25
N GLY A 202 -12.51 16.78 1.23
CA GLY A 202 -12.27 16.29 2.59
C GLY A 202 -11.09 15.33 2.75
N TRP A 203 -10.45 14.88 1.65
CA TRP A 203 -9.30 13.99 1.74
C TRP A 203 -8.02 14.77 2.01
N ARG A 204 -7.08 14.10 2.68
CA ARG A 204 -5.71 14.60 2.89
C ARG A 204 -4.77 13.99 1.87
N TYR A 205 -3.95 14.81 1.23
CA TYR A 205 -2.98 14.39 0.23
C TYR A 205 -1.57 14.69 0.71
N GLU A 206 -0.62 13.86 0.26
CA GLU A 206 0.80 14.18 0.26
C GLU A 206 1.27 14.26 -1.19
N ILE A 207 1.89 15.37 -1.58
CA ILE A 207 2.63 15.48 -2.85
C ILE A 207 4.11 15.44 -2.53
N VAL A 208 4.83 14.48 -3.08
CA VAL A 208 6.29 14.38 -2.94
C VAL A 208 6.92 14.96 -4.19
N ASN A 209 7.37 16.20 -4.10
CA ASN A 209 8.08 16.88 -5.19
C ASN A 209 9.56 16.48 -5.15
N SER A 210 10.06 15.88 -6.23
CA SER A 210 11.46 15.45 -6.32
C SER A 210 12.47 16.59 -6.48
N ALA A 211 12.02 17.81 -6.81
CA ALA A 211 12.89 18.96 -7.06
C ALA A 211 12.36 20.28 -6.46
N PRO A 212 12.02 20.34 -5.16
CA PRO A 212 11.28 21.46 -4.56
C PRO A 212 12.05 22.79 -4.61
N VAL A 213 13.39 22.76 -4.57
CA VAL A 213 14.21 23.98 -4.64
C VAL A 213 14.27 24.56 -6.06
N ALA A 214 14.34 23.71 -7.09
CA ALA A 214 14.44 24.17 -8.48
C ALA A 214 13.07 24.39 -9.12
N HIS A 215 12.07 23.64 -8.64
CA HIS A 215 10.72 23.58 -9.14
C HIS A 215 9.73 23.54 -7.97
N PRO A 216 9.63 24.61 -7.15
CA PRO A 216 8.71 24.64 -6.02
C PRO A 216 7.28 24.41 -6.51
N TYR A 217 6.55 23.52 -5.86
CA TYR A 217 5.19 23.16 -6.22
C TYR A 217 4.21 24.10 -5.53
N GLU A 218 3.32 24.71 -6.30
CA GLU A 218 2.29 25.62 -5.81
C GLU A 218 0.90 25.09 -6.16
N LEU A 219 -0.02 25.18 -5.21
CA LEU A 219 -1.44 25.00 -5.45
C LEU A 219 -2.09 26.36 -5.65
N VAL A 220 -2.92 26.48 -6.69
CA VAL A 220 -3.40 27.78 -7.17
C VAL A 220 -4.88 27.78 -7.52
N THR A 221 -5.49 28.96 -7.41
CA THR A 221 -6.63 29.30 -8.26
C THR A 221 -6.08 29.72 -9.62
N MET A 222 -6.33 28.92 -10.66
CA MET A 222 -5.89 29.19 -12.02
C MET A 222 -6.63 30.39 -12.62
N GLY A 223 -5.86 31.37 -13.09
CA GLY A 223 -6.35 32.41 -14.00
C GLY A 223 -6.38 31.93 -15.45
N THR A 224 -6.72 32.84 -16.37
CA THR A 224 -6.64 32.52 -17.82
C THR A 224 -5.18 32.44 -18.29
N THR A 225 -4.29 33.15 -17.60
CA THR A 225 -2.83 33.09 -17.78
C THR A 225 -2.14 32.85 -16.44
N ALA A 226 -0.89 32.41 -16.47
CA ALA A 226 -0.10 32.19 -15.25
C ALA A 226 0.09 33.46 -14.40
N ALA A 227 0.08 34.64 -15.03
CA ALA A 227 0.18 35.92 -14.32
C ALA A 227 -1.09 36.28 -13.52
N GLU A 228 -2.20 35.59 -13.78
CA GLU A 228 -3.49 35.79 -13.11
C GLU A 228 -3.77 34.72 -12.04
N ASP A 229 -2.88 33.74 -11.88
CA ASP A 229 -3.06 32.73 -10.83
C ASP A 229 -2.93 33.36 -9.45
N THR A 230 -3.75 32.87 -8.53
CA THR A 230 -3.65 33.19 -7.09
C THR A 230 -3.03 32.01 -6.36
N VAL A 231 -1.89 32.22 -5.69
CA VAL A 231 -1.20 31.18 -4.91
C VAL A 231 -1.94 30.93 -3.60
N LEU A 232 -2.29 29.66 -3.37
CA LEU A 232 -3.05 29.21 -2.21
C LEU A 232 -2.15 28.56 -1.17
N LEU A 233 -1.29 27.65 -1.62
CA LEU A 233 -0.28 26.92 -0.83
C LEU A 233 1.00 26.81 -1.68
N SER A 234 2.18 26.98 -1.09
CA SER A 234 3.43 27.08 -1.86
C SER A 234 4.63 26.47 -1.13
N GLN A 235 5.55 25.90 -1.91
CA GLN A 235 6.90 25.51 -1.46
C GLN A 235 7.95 26.63 -1.65
N GLU A 236 7.55 27.84 -2.08
CA GLU A 236 8.47 28.97 -2.29
C GLU A 236 8.16 30.12 -1.34
N ASP A 237 7.09 30.86 -1.60
CA ASP A 237 6.63 31.98 -0.80
C ASP A 237 5.21 31.68 -0.28
N PRO A 238 4.91 31.91 1.02
CA PRO A 238 3.64 31.49 1.62
C PRO A 238 2.41 31.92 0.82
N GLY A 239 1.56 30.95 0.52
CA GLY A 239 0.27 31.14 -0.13
C GLY A 239 -0.81 31.69 0.81
N GLY A 240 -1.94 32.09 0.24
CA GLY A 240 -3.01 32.76 0.99
C GLY A 240 -3.77 31.90 2.00
N LEU A 241 -3.60 30.57 1.99
CA LEU A 241 -4.39 29.62 2.80
C LEU A 241 -3.55 28.75 3.75
N GLU A 242 -2.24 28.95 3.85
CA GLU A 242 -1.37 28.08 4.67
C GLU A 242 -1.65 28.18 6.18
N GLU A 243 -2.17 29.30 6.66
CA GLU A 243 -2.56 29.50 8.07
C GLU A 243 -3.95 28.89 8.41
N ASN A 244 -4.64 28.30 7.43
CA ASN A 244 -5.95 27.71 7.67
C ASN A 244 -5.82 26.36 8.42
N GLU A 245 -6.37 26.32 9.64
CA GLU A 245 -6.30 25.15 10.53
C GLU A 245 -7.01 23.90 9.99
N ASP A 246 -7.99 24.04 9.09
CA ASP A 246 -8.70 22.90 8.50
C ASP A 246 -7.91 22.27 7.34
N ILE A 247 -7.05 23.05 6.68
CA ILE A 247 -6.19 22.56 5.59
C ILE A 247 -5.02 21.76 6.16
N LEU A 248 -4.57 22.08 7.37
CA LEU A 248 -3.44 21.42 8.03
C LEU A 248 -2.22 21.36 7.08
N TRP A 249 -1.88 22.51 6.49
CA TRP A 249 -0.72 22.63 5.60
C TRP A 249 0.56 22.22 6.33
N MET A 250 1.35 21.35 5.71
CA MET A 250 2.67 20.99 6.20
C MET A 250 3.62 20.84 5.02
N GLU A 251 4.86 21.26 5.20
CA GLU A 251 5.94 21.06 4.26
C GLU A 251 7.14 20.42 4.97
N ASP A 252 7.75 19.45 4.32
CA ASP A 252 9.04 18.88 4.68
C ASP A 252 10.05 19.18 3.58
N GLU A 253 10.85 20.23 3.80
CA GLU A 253 11.90 20.67 2.88
C GLU A 253 12.96 19.59 2.61
N VAL A 254 13.12 18.60 3.50
CA VAL A 254 14.13 17.54 3.35
C VAL A 254 13.68 16.50 2.34
N THR A 255 12.41 16.09 2.41
CA THR A 255 11.84 15.08 1.52
C THR A 255 11.21 15.70 0.28
N GLY A 256 10.95 17.01 0.28
CA GLY A 256 10.16 17.69 -0.74
C GLY A 256 8.67 17.39 -0.65
N ALA A 257 8.23 16.77 0.44
CA ALA A 257 6.84 16.46 0.68
C ALA A 257 6.07 17.71 1.14
N LEU A 258 4.88 17.88 0.58
CA LEU A 258 3.88 18.82 1.06
C LEU A 258 2.59 18.06 1.35
N GLN A 259 1.87 18.46 2.38
CA GLN A 259 0.63 17.82 2.78
C GLN A 259 -0.47 18.85 3.03
N PHE A 260 -1.68 18.52 2.62
CA PHE A 260 -2.85 19.37 2.78
C PHE A 260 -4.13 18.55 2.75
N THR A 261 -5.14 19.08 3.42
CA THR A 261 -6.51 18.59 3.37
C THR A 261 -7.30 19.44 2.38
N ILE A 262 -8.10 18.80 1.51
CA ILE A 262 -9.11 19.48 0.69
C ILE A 262 -10.28 19.92 1.59
N ALA A 263 -10.02 20.90 2.46
CA ALA A 263 -11.04 21.50 3.31
C ALA A 263 -11.96 22.40 2.47
N PRO A 264 -13.19 22.72 2.94
CA PRO A 264 -14.14 23.53 2.17
C PRO A 264 -13.60 24.88 1.68
N SER A 265 -12.70 25.51 2.45
CA SER A 265 -12.03 26.74 2.06
C SER A 265 -11.14 26.55 0.83
N LEU A 266 -10.35 25.48 0.77
CA LEU A 266 -9.48 25.14 -0.35
C LEU A 266 -10.29 24.61 -1.54
N GLU A 267 -11.23 23.69 -1.30
CA GLU A 267 -12.13 23.12 -2.32
C GLU A 267 -12.79 24.21 -3.17
N SER A 268 -13.25 25.29 -2.53
CA SER A 268 -13.99 26.35 -3.21
C SER A 268 -13.18 27.18 -4.21
N VAL A 269 -11.85 27.13 -4.15
CA VAL A 269 -10.95 28.00 -4.92
C VAL A 269 -9.82 27.26 -5.64
N LEU A 270 -9.48 26.04 -5.23
CA LEU A 270 -8.40 25.26 -5.83
C LEU A 270 -8.81 24.77 -7.21
N THR A 271 -8.06 25.16 -8.24
CA THR A 271 -8.35 24.75 -9.63
C THR A 271 -7.12 24.31 -10.41
N GLY A 272 -5.93 24.39 -9.82
CA GLY A 272 -4.71 23.92 -10.46
C GLY A 272 -3.50 23.88 -9.56
N TYR A 273 -2.39 23.50 -10.19
CA TYR A 273 -1.07 23.55 -9.61
C TYR A 273 -0.08 24.11 -10.62
N ARG A 274 1.06 24.58 -10.14
CA ARG A 274 2.15 25.04 -11.01
C ARG A 274 3.50 25.03 -10.31
N CYS A 275 4.54 25.30 -11.07
CA CYS A 275 5.85 25.63 -10.55
C CYS A 275 5.91 27.13 -10.18
N GLY A 276 6.42 27.48 -8.99
CA GLY A 276 6.61 28.88 -8.59
C GLY A 276 7.58 29.66 -9.47
N VAL A 277 8.57 28.97 -10.05
CA VAL A 277 9.58 29.57 -10.95
C VAL A 277 9.14 29.53 -12.42
N HIS A 278 8.63 28.39 -12.89
CA HIS A 278 8.29 28.13 -14.30
C HIS A 278 6.77 28.19 -14.52
N THR A 279 6.15 29.27 -14.03
CA THR A 279 4.70 29.41 -13.85
C THR A 279 3.86 29.19 -15.11
N ALA A 280 4.40 29.46 -16.29
CA ALA A 280 3.68 29.32 -17.56
C ALA A 280 3.77 27.91 -18.18
N SER A 281 4.88 27.20 -17.97
CA SER A 281 5.15 25.91 -18.63
C SER A 281 4.81 24.71 -17.74
N MET A 282 5.15 24.80 -16.46
CA MET A 282 4.86 23.76 -15.47
C MET A 282 3.58 24.10 -14.74
N ARG A 283 2.44 23.86 -15.38
CA ARG A 283 1.11 24.30 -14.89
C ARG A 283 0.05 23.31 -15.34
N GLY A 284 -0.62 22.68 -14.37
CA GLY A 284 -1.66 21.66 -14.59
C GLY A 284 -2.95 22.00 -13.87
N GLN A 285 -4.02 21.30 -14.25
CA GLN A 285 -5.36 21.50 -13.69
C GLN A 285 -5.61 20.60 -12.49
N ILE A 286 -6.47 21.06 -11.59
CA ILE A 286 -7.03 20.26 -10.51
C ILE A 286 -8.56 20.29 -10.62
N ILE A 287 -9.17 19.12 -10.52
CA ILE A 287 -10.62 18.93 -10.42
C ILE A 287 -10.91 18.33 -9.05
N ILE A 288 -11.87 18.90 -8.32
CA ILE A 288 -12.35 18.33 -7.05
C ILE A 288 -13.65 17.55 -7.27
N GLN A 289 -13.76 16.36 -6.67
CA GLN A 289 -14.92 15.47 -6.66
C GLN A 289 -15.50 15.25 -5.27
#